data_AF-A0ABD6X1D2-F1
#
_entry.id   AF-A0ABD6X1D2-F1
#
_cell.length_a   1.000
_cell.length_b   1.000
_cell.length_c   1.000
_cell.angle_alpha   90.00
_cell.angle_beta   90.00
_cell.angle_gamma   90.00
#
_symmetry.space_group_name_H-M   'P 1'
#
loop_
_entity.id
_entity.type
_entity.pdbx_description
1 polymer ?
#
loop_
_entity_poly.entity_id
_entity_poly.type
_entity_poly.pdbx_seq_one_letter_code
_entity_poly.pdbx_strand_id
1 'polypeptide(L)'
;MKKLYLATLLCVMASPSFANDRVHSDVGDWQDCGPVNIAAVQAEHNGVMVLLENESEGWVAWKRLGVTQDQPVFDGEIPRSVRGNAEIDGNLEFNTSSHIMQFQSLAEKALLNNKKVKVRFEGDEVCHADNYNSNAVMIRLIK
;
A
#
# COMPACT_ATOMS: atom_id res chain seq x y z
N MET A 1 28.72 55.62 20.18
CA MET A 1 28.58 54.84 18.93
C MET A 1 28.13 53.43 19.30
N LYS A 2 26.87 53.05 19.01
CA LYS A 2 26.35 51.70 19.25
C LYS A 2 26.30 50.95 17.91
N LYS A 3 27.04 49.84 17.79
CA LYS A 3 27.01 48.97 16.61
C LYS A 3 25.88 47.95 16.79
N LEU A 4 24.87 48.02 15.94
CA LEU A 4 23.86 46.97 15.78
C LEU A 4 24.42 45.93 14.81
N TYR A 5 24.48 44.67 15.24
CA TYR A 5 24.72 43.53 14.36
C TYR A 5 23.37 42.86 14.08
N LEU A 6 22.87 42.99 12.85
CA LEU A 6 21.74 42.20 12.36
C LEU A 6 22.29 40.85 11.87
N ALA A 7 21.92 39.77 12.55
CA ALA A 7 22.09 38.41 12.05
C ALA A 7 20.80 38.00 11.33
N THR A 8 20.85 37.93 10.00
CA THR A 8 19.76 37.39 9.17
C THR A 8 19.80 35.86 9.22
N LEU A 9 18.81 35.25 9.86
CA LEU A 9 18.54 33.82 9.81
C LEU A 9 17.90 33.48 8.44
N LEU A 10 18.59 32.72 7.59
CA LEU A 10 17.97 32.09 6.43
C LEU A 10 17.22 30.83 6.88
N CYS A 11 15.89 30.87 6.87
CA CYS A 11 15.08 29.66 6.91
C CYS A 11 15.06 29.04 5.51
N VAL A 12 15.81 27.95 5.32
CA VAL A 12 15.71 27.12 4.12
C VAL A 12 14.39 26.34 4.23
N MET A 13 13.40 26.75 3.43
CA MET A 13 12.15 26.01 3.26
C MET A 13 12.45 24.80 2.37
N ALA A 14 12.69 23.64 2.98
CA ALA A 14 12.74 22.38 2.24
C ALA A 14 11.30 21.95 1.93
N SER A 15 10.87 22.10 0.68
CA SER A 15 9.62 21.53 0.20
C SER A 15 9.73 20.00 0.25
N PRO A 16 8.82 19.26 0.91
CA PRO A 16 8.78 17.82 0.78
C PRO A 16 8.41 17.49 -0.68
N SER A 17 9.36 16.92 -1.42
CA SER A 17 9.08 16.34 -2.74
C SER A 17 8.40 15.01 -2.50
N PHE A 18 7.07 14.98 -2.57
CA PHE A 18 6.33 13.72 -2.63
C PHE A 18 6.69 13.01 -3.93
N ALA A 19 7.43 11.90 -3.84
CA ALA A 19 7.67 11.04 -4.98
C ALA A 19 6.33 10.44 -5.42
N ASN A 20 5.98 10.65 -6.70
CA ASN A 20 4.80 10.02 -7.28
C ASN A 20 5.13 8.54 -7.56
N ASP A 21 4.77 7.66 -6.63
CA ASP A 21 5.03 6.21 -6.73
C ASP A 21 4.06 5.45 -7.67
N ARG A 22 3.41 6.18 -8.59
CA ARG A 22 2.58 5.59 -9.65
C ARG A 22 3.45 4.85 -10.66
N VAL A 23 3.16 3.58 -10.88
CA VAL A 23 3.79 2.71 -11.88
C VAL A 23 2.81 2.51 -13.03
N HIS A 24 3.10 3.12 -14.17
CA HIS A 24 2.33 2.90 -15.39
C HIS A 24 2.73 1.54 -16.02
N SER A 25 1.76 0.72 -16.39
CA SER A 25 2.01 -0.56 -17.04
C SER A 25 0.91 -0.89 -18.07
N ASP A 26 1.22 -1.82 -18.98
CA ASP A 26 0.26 -2.31 -19.99
C ASP A 26 -0.98 -3.00 -19.38
N VAL A 27 -0.96 -3.29 -18.07
CA VAL A 27 -2.03 -3.94 -17.30
C VAL A 27 -2.74 -3.01 -16.31
N GLY A 28 -2.43 -1.71 -16.30
CA GLY A 28 -3.08 -0.71 -15.46
C GLY A 28 -2.11 0.24 -14.74
N ASP A 29 -2.67 1.27 -14.09
CA ASP A 29 -1.96 2.13 -13.16
C ASP A 29 -1.85 1.42 -11.80
N TRP A 30 -0.65 1.39 -11.23
CA TRP A 30 -0.41 0.80 -9.91
C TRP A 30 0.17 1.83 -8.98
N GLN A 31 -0.10 1.67 -7.68
CA GLN A 31 0.52 2.46 -6.63
C GLN A 31 1.38 1.55 -5.75
N ASP A 32 2.68 1.86 -5.66
CA ASP A 32 3.56 1.24 -4.67
C ASP A 32 3.57 2.06 -3.37
N CYS A 33 3.37 1.39 -2.24
CA CYS A 33 3.56 1.93 -0.90
C CYS A 33 4.78 1.26 -0.27
N GLY A 34 5.84 2.04 -0.03
CA GLY A 34 7.03 1.58 0.67
C GLY A 34 8.34 1.99 0.01
N PRO A 35 9.45 1.85 0.73
CA PRO A 35 9.67 0.92 1.84
C PRO A 35 8.99 1.32 3.16
N VAL A 36 8.14 0.44 3.73
CA VAL A 36 7.44 0.64 5.03
C VAL A 36 7.57 -0.57 5.94
N ASN A 37 7.35 -0.41 7.24
CA ASN A 37 7.25 -1.50 8.22
C ASN A 37 5.83 -2.07 8.24
N ILE A 38 5.69 -3.34 8.67
CA ILE A 38 4.43 -3.90 9.12
C ILE A 38 4.40 -3.77 10.65
N ALA A 39 3.52 -2.90 11.17
CA ALA A 39 3.37 -2.67 12.61
C ALA A 39 2.35 -3.63 13.26
N ALA A 40 1.37 -4.11 12.48
CA ALA A 40 0.39 -5.09 12.92
C ALA A 40 -0.17 -5.89 11.74
N VAL A 41 -0.63 -7.11 12.04
CA VAL A 41 -1.38 -7.97 11.12
C VAL A 41 -2.66 -8.42 11.84
N GLN A 42 -3.80 -8.31 11.16
CA GLN A 42 -5.11 -8.73 11.67
C GLN A 42 -5.78 -9.62 10.63
N ALA A 43 -6.10 -10.85 11.00
CA ALA A 43 -6.87 -11.76 10.16
C ALA A 43 -8.38 -11.49 10.33
N GLU A 44 -9.10 -11.39 9.22
CA GLU A 44 -10.55 -11.22 9.18
C GLU A 44 -11.21 -12.36 8.38
N HIS A 45 -12.54 -12.48 8.48
CA HIS A 45 -13.27 -13.57 7.85
C HIS A 45 -13.05 -13.66 6.32
N ASN A 46 -12.82 -12.52 5.67
CA ASN A 46 -12.71 -12.39 4.21
C ASN A 46 -11.43 -11.68 3.74
N GLY A 47 -10.40 -11.56 4.58
CA GLY A 47 -9.18 -10.85 4.20
C GLY A 47 -8.19 -10.72 5.34
N VAL A 48 -7.05 -10.08 5.04
CA VAL A 48 -6.01 -9.80 6.03
C VAL A 48 -5.76 -8.31 6.03
N MET A 49 -5.89 -7.69 7.19
CA MET A 49 -5.56 -6.28 7.41
C MET A 49 -4.12 -6.17 7.88
N VAL A 50 -3.41 -5.14 7.41
CA VAL A 50 -2.07 -4.79 7.89
C VAL A 50 -1.99 -3.32 8.22
N LEU A 51 -1.28 -3.01 9.30
CA LEU A 51 -0.92 -1.65 9.65
C LEU A 51 0.45 -1.36 9.04
N LEU A 52 0.47 -0.53 8.00
CA LEU A 52 1.71 -0.04 7.39
C LEU A 52 2.22 1.15 8.19
N GLU A 53 3.53 1.18 8.43
CA GLU A 53 4.18 2.29 9.12
C GLU A 53 5.38 2.79 8.32
N ASN A 54 5.39 4.08 8.01
CA ASN A 54 6.56 4.76 7.47
C ASN A 54 7.16 5.66 8.55
N GLU A 55 8.13 5.12 9.29
CA GLU A 55 8.84 5.87 10.33
C GLU A 55 9.53 7.14 9.80
N SER A 56 10.00 7.14 8.54
CA SER A 56 10.71 8.28 7.96
C SER A 56 9.81 9.46 7.63
N GLU A 57 8.54 9.18 7.31
CA GLU A 57 7.53 10.18 6.99
C GLU A 57 6.52 10.40 8.14
N GLY A 58 6.60 9.58 9.19
CA GLY A 58 5.81 9.71 10.41
C GLY A 58 4.33 9.34 10.27
N TRP A 59 3.97 8.46 9.33
CA TRP A 59 2.59 8.02 9.13
C TRP A 59 2.40 6.53 9.37
N VAL A 60 1.17 6.19 9.76
CA VAL A 60 0.65 4.83 9.87
C VAL A 60 -0.69 4.74 9.15
N ALA A 61 -0.97 3.62 8.48
CA ALA A 61 -2.23 3.43 7.78
C ALA A 61 -2.63 1.95 7.71
N TRP A 62 -3.89 1.66 8.00
CA TRP A 62 -4.49 0.35 7.79
C TRP A 62 -4.79 0.12 6.31
N LYS A 63 -4.31 -1.01 5.80
CA LYS A 63 -4.55 -1.49 4.45
C LYS A 63 -5.00 -2.94 4.46
N ARG A 64 -5.79 -3.31 3.48
CA ARG A 64 -6.24 -4.68 3.27
C ARG A 64 -5.35 -5.36 2.25
N LEU A 65 -4.96 -6.58 2.57
CA LEU A 65 -4.18 -7.49 1.74
C LEU A 65 -5.10 -8.57 1.18
N GLY A 66 -5.23 -8.59 -0.16
CA GLY A 66 -5.96 -9.61 -0.89
C GLY A 66 -7.48 -9.49 -0.77
N VAL A 67 -8.14 -9.36 -1.92
CA VAL A 67 -9.58 -9.55 -2.07
C VAL A 67 -9.82 -10.56 -3.19
N THR A 68 -10.75 -11.46 -2.95
CA THR A 68 -11.45 -12.24 -3.98
C THR A 68 -12.03 -11.26 -5.01
N GLN A 69 -11.55 -11.27 -6.25
CA GLN A 69 -12.17 -10.50 -7.34
C GLN A 69 -13.68 -10.81 -7.51
N ASP A 70 -14.15 -11.91 -6.91
CA ASP A 70 -15.54 -12.39 -6.94
C ASP A 70 -16.48 -11.69 -5.95
N GLN A 71 -16.00 -10.85 -5.03
CA GLN A 71 -16.84 -10.08 -4.12
C GLN A 71 -16.88 -8.62 -4.59
N PRO A 72 -18.06 -8.05 -4.91
CA PRO A 72 -18.15 -6.63 -5.21
C PRO A 72 -17.65 -5.85 -4.00
N VAL A 73 -16.58 -5.08 -4.21
CA VAL A 73 -16.13 -4.09 -3.25
C VAL A 73 -17.32 -3.17 -3.01
N PHE A 74 -17.80 -3.08 -1.77
CA PHE A 74 -18.92 -2.19 -1.42
C PHE A 74 -18.38 -0.75 -1.41
N ASP A 75 -18.24 -0.20 -2.61
CA ASP A 75 -17.79 1.17 -2.86
C ASP A 75 -19.01 2.08 -2.75
N GLY A 76 -19.16 2.74 -1.61
CA GLY A 76 -20.11 3.84 -1.44
C GLY A 76 -19.71 5.07 -2.26
N GLU A 77 -19.67 4.94 -3.59
CA GLU A 77 -19.36 5.95 -4.62
C GLU A 77 -17.96 5.85 -5.28
N ILE A 78 -17.65 4.76 -6.02
CA ILE A 78 -17.03 4.83 -7.37
C ILE A 78 -17.41 3.53 -8.13
N PRO A 79 -18.17 3.56 -9.23
CA PRO A 79 -18.37 2.37 -10.05
C PRO A 79 -17.09 2.06 -10.84
N ARG A 80 -16.34 1.03 -10.43
CA ARG A 80 -15.27 0.47 -11.27
C ARG A 80 -15.91 -0.25 -12.45
N SER A 81 -15.61 0.23 -13.66
CA SER A 81 -16.00 -0.44 -14.90
C SER A 81 -15.34 -1.81 -14.95
N VAL A 82 -16.16 -2.87 -14.89
CA VAL A 82 -15.75 -4.23 -15.24
C VAL A 82 -15.37 -4.22 -16.71
N ARG A 83 -14.08 -3.98 -17.01
CA ARG A 83 -13.56 -3.97 -18.38
C ARG A 83 -12.84 -5.29 -18.66
N GLY A 84 -13.53 -6.13 -19.43
CA GLY A 84 -12.93 -7.07 -20.37
C GLY A 84 -12.67 -8.47 -19.81
N ASN A 85 -13.42 -9.44 -20.34
CA ASN A 85 -13.10 -10.86 -20.27
C ASN A 85 -11.69 -11.09 -20.83
N ALA A 86 -10.67 -11.17 -19.97
CA ALA A 86 -9.50 -11.97 -20.27
C ALA A 86 -9.95 -13.43 -20.09
N GLU A 87 -10.30 -14.11 -21.18
CA GLU A 87 -10.40 -15.56 -21.20
C GLU A 87 -9.00 -16.12 -20.94
N ILE A 88 -8.69 -16.37 -19.66
CA ILE A 88 -7.59 -17.23 -19.27
C ILE A 88 -8.09 -18.66 -19.54
N ASP A 89 -7.81 -19.13 -20.76
CA ASP A 89 -8.09 -20.50 -21.17
C ASP A 89 -7.13 -21.45 -20.43
N GLY A 90 -7.71 -22.27 -19.55
CA GLY A 90 -7.02 -23.24 -18.73
C GLY A 90 -7.48 -23.18 -17.28
N ASN A 91 -8.05 -24.29 -16.80
CA ASN A 91 -8.46 -24.57 -15.41
C ASN A 91 -7.43 -24.15 -14.35
N LEU A 92 -7.35 -22.86 -14.06
CA LEU A 92 -6.75 -22.29 -12.87
C LEU A 92 -7.91 -21.73 -12.07
N GLU A 93 -8.65 -22.61 -11.39
CA GLU A 93 -9.36 -22.19 -10.17
C GLU A 93 -8.27 -21.70 -9.21
N PHE A 94 -7.93 -20.41 -9.33
CA PHE A 94 -7.07 -19.72 -8.37
C PHE A 94 -7.85 -19.71 -7.06
N ASN A 95 -7.52 -20.66 -6.18
CA ASN A 95 -8.11 -20.74 -4.86
C ASN A 95 -7.69 -19.48 -4.08
N THR A 96 -8.56 -18.48 -4.09
CA THR A 96 -8.37 -17.14 -3.52
C THR A 96 -8.00 -17.17 -2.04
N SER A 97 -8.38 -18.22 -1.31
CA SER A 97 -7.92 -18.46 0.07
C SER A 97 -6.40 -18.64 0.16
N SER A 98 -5.78 -19.30 -0.82
CA SER A 98 -4.34 -19.56 -0.83
C SER A 98 -3.51 -18.28 -1.03
N HIS A 99 -4.01 -17.31 -1.80
CA HIS A 99 -3.35 -16.02 -2.03
C HIS A 99 -3.38 -15.14 -0.77
N ILE A 100 -4.53 -15.05 -0.09
CA ILE A 100 -4.67 -14.29 1.16
C ILE A 100 -3.72 -14.86 2.23
N MET A 101 -3.64 -16.19 2.34
CA MET A 101 -2.72 -16.86 3.28
C MET A 101 -1.24 -16.57 2.97
N GLN A 102 -0.85 -16.48 1.69
CA GLN A 102 0.52 -16.12 1.31
C GLN A 102 0.87 -14.68 1.71
N PHE A 103 -0.06 -13.74 1.53
CA PHE A 103 0.15 -12.34 1.91
C PHE A 103 0.23 -12.18 3.43
N GLN A 104 -0.64 -12.88 4.17
CA GLN A 104 -0.55 -12.94 5.63
C GLN A 104 0.80 -13.47 6.08
N SER A 105 1.24 -14.61 5.53
CA SER A 105 2.52 -15.22 5.91
C SER A 105 3.70 -14.26 5.67
N LEU A 106 3.69 -13.52 4.56
CA LEU A 106 4.74 -12.53 4.27
C LEU A 106 4.68 -11.33 5.22
N ALA A 107 3.48 -10.83 5.54
CA ALA A 107 3.29 -9.73 6.47
C ALA A 107 3.72 -10.10 7.90
N GLU A 108 3.33 -11.28 8.39
CA GLU A 108 3.74 -11.81 9.69
C GLU A 108 5.25 -12.03 9.75
N LYS A 109 5.83 -12.57 8.68
CA LYS A 109 7.28 -12.70 8.58
C LYS A 109 7.98 -11.34 8.62
N ALA A 110 7.42 -10.32 7.97
CA ALA A 110 7.95 -8.95 8.01
C ALA A 110 7.93 -8.39 9.43
N LEU A 111 6.78 -8.51 10.10
CA LEU A 111 6.54 -8.08 11.48
C LEU A 111 7.52 -8.77 12.46
N LEU A 112 7.61 -10.09 12.42
CA LEU A 112 8.43 -10.87 13.37
C LEU A 112 9.94 -10.68 13.17
N ASN A 113 10.37 -10.29 11.97
CA ASN A 113 11.80 -10.16 11.63
C ASN A 113 12.24 -8.71 11.43
N ASN A 114 11.40 -7.73 11.77
CA ASN A 114 11.65 -6.31 11.56
C ASN A 114 12.14 -6.01 10.13
N LYS A 115 11.42 -6.53 9.13
CA LYS A 115 11.73 -6.33 7.71
C LYS A 115 10.79 -5.30 7.10
N LYS A 116 11.35 -4.43 6.27
CA LYS A 116 10.57 -3.51 5.45
C LYS A 116 9.91 -4.24 4.30
N VAL A 117 8.77 -3.73 3.86
CA VAL A 117 8.01 -4.22 2.73
C VAL A 117 7.75 -3.11 1.72
N LYS A 118 7.48 -3.53 0.49
CA LYS A 118 6.75 -2.73 -0.49
C LYS A 118 5.43 -3.44 -0.77
N VAL A 119 4.33 -2.71 -0.69
CA VAL A 119 2.98 -3.20 -0.99
C VAL A 119 2.49 -2.48 -2.22
N ARG A 120 1.92 -3.21 -3.19
CA ARG A 120 1.37 -2.63 -4.42
C ARG A 120 -0.13 -2.77 -4.46
N PHE A 121 -0.80 -1.71 -4.86
CA PHE A 121 -2.24 -1.63 -5.04
C PHE A 121 -2.59 -1.29 -6.48
N GLU A 122 -3.78 -1.71 -6.91
CA GLU A 122 -4.40 -1.25 -8.16
C GLU A 122 -4.82 0.23 -8.06
N GLY A 123 -4.62 0.98 -9.14
CA GLY A 123 -5.10 2.34 -9.28
C GLY A 123 -4.30 3.37 -8.47
N ASP A 124 -5.00 4.40 -8.01
CA ASP A 124 -4.48 5.59 -7.34
C ASP A 124 -4.60 5.52 -5.81
N GLU A 125 -4.17 4.41 -5.22
CA GLU A 125 -4.21 4.22 -3.76
C GLU A 125 -3.46 5.34 -3.01
N VAL A 126 -3.96 5.70 -1.81
CA VAL A 126 -3.30 6.70 -0.96
C VAL A 126 -2.58 5.99 0.18
N CYS A 127 -1.25 5.87 0.10
CA CYS A 127 -0.47 5.06 1.05
C CYS A 127 -0.62 5.47 2.52
N HIS A 128 -0.75 6.77 2.80
CA HIS A 128 -0.72 7.37 4.13
C HIS A 128 -2.11 7.63 4.72
N ALA A 129 -3.15 7.00 4.18
CA ALA A 129 -4.52 7.08 4.67
C ALA A 129 -5.11 5.69 4.88
N ASP A 130 -5.92 5.51 5.92
CA ASP A 130 -6.62 4.23 6.12
C ASP A 130 -7.50 3.91 4.91
N ASN A 131 -7.41 2.68 4.40
CA ASN A 131 -8.31 2.19 3.36
C ASN A 131 -8.58 0.70 3.57
N TYR A 132 -9.71 0.40 4.21
CA TYR A 132 -10.17 -0.97 4.47
C TYR A 132 -10.69 -1.71 3.23
N ASN A 133 -10.84 -0.97 2.11
CA ASN A 133 -11.26 -1.50 0.81
C ASN A 133 -10.08 -1.56 -0.19
N SER A 134 -8.86 -1.31 0.28
CA SER A 134 -7.67 -1.43 -0.58
C SER A 134 -7.45 -2.88 -0.99
N ASN A 135 -7.01 -3.10 -2.23
CA ASN A 135 -6.75 -4.43 -2.76
C ASN A 135 -5.28 -4.53 -3.14
N ALA A 136 -4.45 -4.95 -2.19
CA ALA A 136 -3.08 -5.23 -2.52
C ALA A 136 -3.01 -6.38 -3.53
N VAL A 137 -2.19 -6.20 -4.57
CA VAL A 137 -1.90 -7.22 -5.59
C VAL A 137 -0.50 -7.80 -5.44
N MET A 138 0.33 -7.18 -4.60
CA MET A 138 1.66 -7.68 -4.27
C MET A 138 2.11 -7.15 -2.91
N ILE A 139 2.79 -8.01 -2.16
CA ILE A 139 3.62 -7.65 -1.02
C ILE A 139 5.01 -8.24 -1.22
N ARG A 140 6.05 -7.44 -1.04
CA ARG A 140 7.44 -7.83 -1.22
C ARG A 140 8.25 -7.46 0.01
N LEU A 141 8.92 -8.44 0.59
CA LEU A 141 9.97 -8.22 1.59
C LEU A 141 11.17 -7.54 0.94
N ILE A 142 11.66 -6.47 1.56
CA ILE A 142 12.86 -5.75 1.16
C ILE A 142 14.00 -6.22 2.05
N LYS A 143 15.16 -6.47 1.44
CA LYS A 143 16.34 -7.07 2.11
C LYS A 143 16.90 -6.16 3.18
#